data_AF-A0A0N1I5C7-F1
#
_entry.id   AF-A0A0N1I5C7-F1
#
_cell.length_a   1.000
_cell.length_b   1.000
_cell.length_c   1.000
_cell.angle_alpha   90.00
_cell.angle_beta   90.00
_cell.angle_gamma   90.00
#
_symmetry.space_group_name_H-M   'P 1'
#
loop_
_entity.id
_entity.type
_entity.pdbx_description
1 polymer ?
#
loop_
_entity_poly.entity_id
_entity_poly.type
_entity_poly.pdbx_seq_one_letter_code
_entity_poly.pdbx_strand_id
1 'polypeptide(L)'
;MQLISIVFQCLGQVNKSNNSDKIKRCASGEQGDAFLASYGDKTDLVQRPLSFVPTIIINEKFDQAIQDQAVNDLRGVVCRVAVNKPAIC
;
A
#
# COMPACT_ATOMS: atom_id res chain seq x y z
N MET A 1 -3.88 19.15 11.19
CA MET A 1 -4.73 18.74 12.35
C MET A 1 -5.85 17.76 11.98
N GLN A 2 -6.29 17.67 10.72
CA GLN A 2 -7.44 16.83 10.29
C GLN A 2 -7.10 15.34 10.02
N LEU A 3 -5.89 15.03 9.54
CA LEU A 3 -5.43 13.65 9.26
C LEU A 3 -5.43 12.74 10.50
N ILE A 4 -5.14 13.30 11.68
CA ILE A 4 -5.12 12.55 12.95
C ILE A 4 -6.53 12.06 13.32
N SER A 5 -7.58 12.82 12.99
CA SER A 5 -8.97 12.50 13.37
C SER A 5 -9.48 11.23 12.67
N ILE A 6 -9.12 11.04 11.40
CA ILE A 6 -9.56 9.88 10.60
C ILE A 6 -8.87 8.61 11.10
N VAL A 7 -7.56 8.68 11.42
CA VAL A 7 -6.81 7.54 11.95
C VAL A 7 -7.47 7.00 13.22
N PHE A 8 -7.93 7.88 14.12
CA PHE A 8 -8.66 7.46 15.31
C PHE A 8 -9.98 6.74 15.02
N GLN A 9 -10.75 7.25 14.06
CA GLN A 9 -12.04 6.65 13.69
C GLN A 9 -11.84 5.25 13.12
N CYS A 10 -10.87 5.06 12.23
CA CYS A 10 -10.57 3.75 11.64
C CYS A 10 -9.98 2.76 12.66
N LEU A 11 -9.15 3.23 13.61
CA LEU A 11 -8.64 2.37 14.68
C LEU A 11 -9.76 1.78 15.57
N GLY A 12 -10.84 2.53 15.76
CA GLY A 12 -12.04 2.04 16.44
C GLY A 12 -12.71 0.89 15.69
N GLN A 13 -12.82 0.99 14.37
CA GLN A 13 -13.45 -0.03 13.53
C GLN A 13 -12.73 -1.38 13.56
N VAL A 14 -11.42 -1.38 13.84
CA VAL A 14 -10.60 -2.60 13.94
C VAL A 14 -10.29 -3.01 15.38
N ASN A 15 -10.95 -2.43 16.39
CA ASN A 15 -10.71 -2.69 17.82
C ASN A 15 -9.25 -2.43 18.26
N LYS A 16 -8.62 -1.39 17.73
CA LYS A 16 -7.22 -0.99 18.04
C LYS A 16 -7.07 0.45 18.51
N SER A 17 -8.13 1.09 19.02
CA SER A 17 -8.10 2.48 19.50
C SER A 17 -6.99 2.76 20.52
N ASN A 18 -6.65 1.76 21.36
CA ASN A 18 -5.59 1.84 22.36
C ASN A 18 -4.17 1.97 21.78
N ASN A 19 -3.98 1.79 20.47
CA ASN A 19 -2.70 1.95 19.80
C ASN A 19 -2.48 3.35 19.22
N SER A 20 -3.47 4.25 19.29
CA SER A 20 -3.36 5.53 18.60
C SER A 20 -2.13 6.35 19.02
N ASP A 21 -1.86 6.47 20.33
CA ASP A 21 -0.69 7.22 20.80
C ASP A 21 0.62 6.57 20.38
N LYS A 22 0.67 5.23 20.33
CA LYS A 22 1.85 4.50 19.84
C LYS A 22 2.08 4.76 18.35
N ILE A 23 1.02 4.72 17.54
CA ILE A 23 1.08 4.98 16.11
C ILE A 23 1.51 6.43 15.84
N LYS A 24 0.96 7.41 16.58
CA LYS A 24 1.37 8.81 16.47
C LYS A 24 2.85 9.01 16.78
N ARG A 25 3.33 8.43 17.89
CA ARG A 25 4.75 8.51 18.27
C ARG A 25 5.65 7.85 17.23
N CYS A 26 5.24 6.70 16.70
CA CYS A 26 5.95 6.03 15.63
C CYS A 26 6.01 6.91 14.38
N ALA A 27 4.88 7.45 13.93
CA ALA A 27 4.77 8.25 12.71
C ALA A 27 5.56 9.56 12.77
N SER A 28 5.77 10.13 13.97
CA SER A 28 6.51 11.38 14.18
C SER A 28 7.92 11.18 14.71
N GLY A 29 8.44 9.95 14.74
CA GLY A 29 9.72 9.62 15.34
C GLY A 29 10.62 8.82 14.39
N GLU A 30 11.82 8.49 14.88
CA GLU A 30 12.87 7.82 14.09
C GLU A 30 12.40 6.53 13.42
N GLN A 31 11.54 5.76 14.08
CA GLN A 31 10.96 4.54 13.50
C GLN A 31 10.11 4.84 12.26
N GLY A 32 9.31 5.91 12.28
CA GLY A 32 8.52 6.37 11.14
C GLY A 32 9.40 6.85 10.00
N ASP A 33 10.45 7.60 10.31
CA ASP A 33 11.43 8.07 9.31
C ASP A 33 12.16 6.91 8.65
N ALA A 34 12.58 5.90 9.43
CA ALA A 34 13.21 4.69 8.92
C ALA A 34 12.28 3.90 8.00
N PHE A 35 10.98 3.79 8.34
CA PHE A 35 10.00 3.19 7.44
C PHE A 35 9.85 3.99 6.15
N LEU A 36 9.75 5.32 6.24
CA LEU A 36 9.60 6.18 5.06
C LEU A 36 10.80 6.06 4.12
N ALA A 37 12.03 6.05 4.65
CA ALA A 37 13.24 5.83 3.87
C ALA A 37 13.23 4.45 3.19
N SER A 38 12.93 3.39 3.93
CA SER A 38 12.88 2.02 3.39
C SER A 38 11.80 1.85 2.30
N TYR A 39 10.64 2.49 2.45
CA TYR A 39 9.61 2.49 1.41
C TYR A 39 9.97 3.39 0.21
N GLY A 40 10.75 4.44 0.43
CA GLY A 40 11.39 5.22 -0.63
C GLY A 40 12.30 4.33 -1.48
N ASP A 41 13.24 3.62 -0.86
CA ASP A 41 14.14 2.68 -1.55
C ASP A 41 13.35 1.62 -2.35
N LYS A 42 12.30 1.06 -1.76
CA LYS A 42 11.42 0.11 -2.47
C LYS A 42 10.72 0.73 -3.67
N THR A 43 10.26 1.97 -3.56
CA THR A 43 9.62 2.70 -4.68
C THR A 43 10.62 2.94 -5.80
N ASP A 44 11.85 3.30 -5.46
CA ASP A 44 12.91 3.56 -6.41
C ASP A 44 13.40 2.31 -7.14
N LEU A 45 13.31 1.13 -6.52
CA LEU A 45 13.54 -0.16 -7.18
C LEU A 45 12.52 -0.45 -8.27
N VAL A 46 11.31 0.11 -8.18
CA VAL A 46 10.28 -0.01 -9.23
C VAL A 46 10.63 0.90 -10.39
N GLN A 47 10.79 2.19 -10.10
CA GLN A 47 11.12 3.22 -11.06
C GLN A 47 11.58 4.48 -10.32
N ARG A 48 12.75 5.03 -10.69
CA ARG A 48 13.25 6.32 -10.18
C ARG A 48 13.47 7.31 -11.34
N PRO A 49 12.76 8.46 -11.38
CA PRO A 49 11.63 8.82 -10.53
C PRO A 49 10.38 8.03 -10.89
N LEU A 50 9.51 7.77 -9.91
CA LEU A 50 8.21 7.18 -10.15
C LEU A 50 7.37 8.12 -11.02
N SER A 51 6.84 7.61 -12.13
CA SER A 51 6.14 8.44 -13.13
C SER A 51 4.66 8.71 -12.83
N PHE A 52 4.00 7.82 -12.08
CA PHE A 52 2.55 7.90 -11.82
C PHE A 52 2.14 7.09 -10.59
N VAL A 53 1.08 7.53 -9.89
CA VAL A 53 0.42 6.78 -8.82
C VAL A 53 -1.09 6.62 -9.09
N PRO A 54 -1.70 5.45 -8.80
CA PRO A 54 -1.09 4.27 -8.19
C PRO A 54 -0.24 3.45 -9.19
N THR A 55 0.90 2.93 -8.72
CA THR A 55 1.70 1.91 -9.42
C THR A 55 1.43 0.54 -8.80
N ILE A 56 1.07 -0.44 -9.61
CA ILE A 56 0.64 -1.77 -9.21
C ILE A 56 1.67 -2.77 -9.73
N ILE A 57 2.18 -3.59 -8.80
CA ILE A 57 3.17 -4.63 -9.07
C ILE A 57 2.54 -5.94 -8.69
N ILE A 58 2.58 -6.91 -9.60
CA ILE A 58 2.04 -8.24 -9.40
C ILE A 58 3.18 -9.23 -9.52
N ASN A 59 3.31 -10.12 -8.53
CA ASN A 59 4.40 -11.10 -8.43
C ASN A 59 5.80 -10.44 -8.54
N GLU A 60 5.99 -9.33 -7.82
CA GLU A 60 7.27 -8.61 -7.66
C GLU A 60 7.89 -8.08 -8.97
N LYS A 61 7.13 -8.08 -10.08
CA LYS A 61 7.57 -7.59 -11.38
C LYS A 61 6.69 -6.46 -11.88
N PHE A 62 7.30 -5.34 -12.23
CA PHE A 62 6.61 -4.28 -12.96
C PHE A 62 6.45 -4.66 -14.43
N ASP A 63 5.24 -4.53 -14.93
CA ASP A 63 4.88 -4.73 -16.34
C ASP A 63 3.82 -3.69 -16.70
N GLN A 64 4.10 -2.87 -17.72
CA GLN A 64 3.25 -1.74 -18.08
C GLN A 64 1.84 -2.20 -18.53
N ALA A 65 1.74 -3.31 -19.26
CA ALA A 65 0.45 -3.80 -19.74
C ALA A 65 -0.40 -4.36 -18.58
N ILE A 66 0.24 -5.03 -17.62
CA ILE A 66 -0.41 -5.46 -16.37
C ILE A 66 -0.85 -4.24 -15.55
N GLN A 67 0.02 -3.24 -15.40
CA GLN A 67 -0.27 -2.00 -14.70
C GLN A 67 -1.50 -1.30 -15.28
N ASP A 68 -1.53 -1.07 -16.60
CA ASP A 68 -2.63 -0.37 -17.28
C ASP A 68 -3.97 -1.09 -17.10
N GLN A 69 -3.95 -2.43 -17.10
CA GLN A 69 -5.14 -3.24 -16.84
C GLN A 69 -5.52 -3.23 -15.36
N ALA A 70 -4.55 -3.36 -14.46
CA ALA A 70 -4.79 -3.48 -13.02
C ALA A 70 -5.32 -2.20 -12.38
N VAL A 71 -4.99 -1.03 -12.94
CA VAL A 71 -5.58 0.25 -12.54
C VAL A 71 -7.10 0.26 -12.75
N ASN A 72 -7.59 -0.45 -13.77
CA ASN A 72 -9.01 -0.49 -14.14
C ASN A 72 -9.74 -1.71 -13.56
N ASP A 73 -9.10 -2.88 -13.57
CA ASP A 73 -9.66 -4.15 -13.09
C ASP A 73 -8.59 -5.00 -12.39
N LEU A 74 -8.22 -4.60 -11.17
CA LEU A 74 -7.28 -5.37 -10.35
C LEU A 74 -7.78 -6.82 -10.11
N ARG A 75 -9.09 -7.02 -9.93
CA ARG A 75 -9.67 -8.35 -9.66
C ARG A 75 -9.44 -9.28 -10.84
N GLY A 76 -9.77 -8.86 -12.06
CA GLY A 76 -9.58 -9.67 -13.26
C GLY A 76 -8.11 -10.03 -13.49
N VAL A 77 -7.20 -9.08 -13.25
CA VAL A 77 -5.76 -9.32 -13.36
C VAL A 77 -5.29 -10.34 -12.32
N VAL A 78 -5.64 -10.17 -11.04
CA VAL A 78 -5.28 -11.12 -9.96
C VAL A 78 -5.85 -12.51 -10.22
N CYS A 79 -7.14 -12.60 -10.60
CA CYS A 79 -7.79 -13.87 -10.92
C CYS A 79 -7.11 -14.60 -12.10
N ARG A 80 -6.58 -13.85 -13.07
CA ARG A 80 -5.85 -14.42 -14.20
C ARG A 80 -4.47 -14.96 -13.80
N VAL A 81 -3.74 -14.24 -12.94
CA VAL A 81 -2.35 -14.61 -12.56
C VAL A 81 -2.25 -15.54 -11.36
N ALA A 82 -3.32 -15.70 -10.57
CA ALA A 82 -3.32 -16.55 -9.39
C ALA A 82 -3.18 -18.03 -9.77
N VAL A 83 -2.26 -18.73 -9.10
CA VAL A 83 -2.07 -20.19 -9.25
C VAL A 83 -3.30 -20.95 -8.75
N ASN A 84 -3.85 -20.53 -7.61
CA ASN A 84 -5.07 -21.10 -7.02
C ASN A 84 -6.19 -20.07 -7.12
N LYS A 85 -7.23 -20.37 -7.91
CA LYS A 85 -8.33 -19.44 -8.20
C LYS A 85 -9.51 -19.72 -7.27
N PRO A 86 -9.91 -18.75 -6.42
CA PRO A 86 -11.16 -18.84 -5.66
C PRO A 86 -12.38 -18.83 -6.58
N ALA A 87 -13.55 -19.26 -6.11
CA ALA A 87 -14.79 -19.28 -6.92
C ALA A 87 -15.31 -17.90 -7.35
N ILE A 88 -14.81 -16.82 -6.74
CA ILE A 88 -15.08 -15.44 -7.17
C ILE A 88 -14.16 -15.03 -8.33
N CYS A 89 -13.24 -15.89 -8.74
CA CYS A 89 -12.57 -15.89 -10.03
C CYS A 89 -13.25 -16.93 -10.92
#